data_AF-A0A1H3WNS4-F1
#
_entry.id   AF-A0A1H3WNS4-F1
#
_cell.length_a   1.000
_cell.length_b   1.000
_cell.length_c   1.000
_cell.angle_alpha   90.00
_cell.angle_beta   90.00
_cell.angle_gamma   90.00
#
_symmetry.space_group_name_H-M   'P 1'
#
loop_
_entity.id
_entity.type
_entity.pdbx_description
1 polymer ?
#
loop_
_entity_poly.entity_id
_entity_poly.type
_entity_poly.pdbx_seq_one_letter_code
_entity_poly.pdbx_strand_id
1 'polypeptide(L)' 'MNIGKHVEEILRKQGKSAAWLATQIPCERTNVYNIFKRKSLDARLLMRISVILEHDFFKELSEETFPKSK' A
#
# COMPACT_ATOMS: atom_id res chain seq x y z
N MET A 1 -1.08 -8.38 -9.01
CA MET A 1 -0.10 -7.48 -8.35
C MET A 1 0.33 -8.04 -6.99
N ASN A 2 1.55 -7.77 -6.51
CA ASN A 2 1.89 -7.94 -5.09
C ASN A 2 1.70 -6.60 -4.39
N ILE A 3 0.66 -6.47 -3.55
CA ILE A 3 0.26 -5.17 -3.03
C ILE A 3 1.30 -4.57 -2.07
N GLY A 4 1.98 -5.39 -1.27
CA GLY A 4 3.02 -4.92 -0.35
C GLY A 4 4.19 -4.27 -1.11
N LYS A 5 4.67 -4.94 -2.16
CA LYS A 5 5.72 -4.38 -3.03
C LYS A 5 5.25 -3.13 -3.74
N HIS A 6 4.00 -3.12 -4.21
CA HIS A 6 3.48 -1.96 -4.92
C HIS A 6 3.34 -0.72 -4.02
N VAL A 7 2.93 -0.90 -2.75
CA VAL A 7 2.97 0.17 -1.74
C VAL A 7 4.40 0.71 -1.58
N GLU A 8 5.41 -0.14 -1.53
CA GLU A 8 6.82 0.29 -1.45
C GLU A 8 7.24 1.11 -2.68
N GLU A 9 6.82 0.69 -3.88
CA GLU A 9 7.09 1.41 -5.12
C GLU A 9 6.48 2.81 -5.12
N ILE A 10 5.19 2.95 -4.75
CA ILE A 10 4.52 4.26 -4.67
C ILE A 10 5.16 5.15 -3.61
N LEU A 11 5.46 4.60 -2.43
CA LEU A 11 6.17 5.32 -1.37
C LEU A 11 7.51 5.90 -1.87
N ARG A 12 8.31 5.06 -2.55
CA ARG A 12 9.62 5.46 -3.09
C ARG A 12 9.49 6.46 -4.23
N LYS A 13 8.49 6.32 -5.11
CA LYS A 13 8.18 7.30 -6.17
C LYS A 13 7.86 8.68 -5.62
N GLN A 14 7.28 8.76 -4.42
CA GLN A 14 7.02 10.01 -3.71
C GLN A 14 8.23 10.55 -2.93
N GLY A 15 9.40 9.89 -3.01
CA GLY A 15 10.61 10.29 -2.28
C GLY A 15 10.55 10.03 -0.77
N LYS A 16 9.56 9.27 -0.29
CA LYS A 16 9.35 8.99 1.13
C LYS A 16 10.09 7.72 1.55
N SER A 17 10.55 7.68 2.79
CA SER A 17 11.26 6.52 3.36
C SER A 17 10.32 5.56 4.09
N ALA A 18 10.74 4.30 4.28
CA ALA A 18 10.00 3.35 5.10
C ALA A 18 9.85 3.82 6.56
N ALA A 19 10.87 4.52 7.08
CA ALA A 19 10.82 5.15 8.39
C ALA A 19 9.76 6.26 8.45
N TRP A 20 9.66 7.09 7.39
CA TRP A 20 8.59 8.08 7.27
C TRP A 20 7.22 7.41 7.30
N LEU A 21 7.02 6.32 6.55
CA LEU A 21 5.72 5.62 6.56
C LEU A 21 5.41 5.03 7.94
N ALA A 22 6.43 4.55 8.67
CA ALA A 22 6.26 4.02 10.02
C ALA A 22 5.78 5.07 11.02
N THR A 23 6.15 6.35 10.84
CA THR A 23 5.63 7.43 11.70
C THR A 23 4.18 7.78 11.38
N GLN A 24 3.69 7.46 10.18
CA GLN A 24 2.31 7.76 9.75
C GLN A 24 1.30 6.65 10.10
N ILE A 25 1.76 5.43 10.40
CA ILE A 25 0.90 4.30 10.75
C ILE A 25 0.97 4.08 12.27
N PRO A 26 0.15 4.79 13.08
CA PRO A 26 0.14 4.58 14.51
C PRO A 26 -0.33 3.16 14.87
N CYS A 27 0.40 2.55 15.81
CA CYS A 27 0.00 1.45 16.67
C CYS A 27 -0.30 0.08 16.03
N GLU A 28 -0.01 -0.11 14.74
CA GLU A 28 0.10 -1.46 14.18
C GLU A 28 1.46 -2.03 14.62
N ARG A 29 1.50 -3.09 15.44
CA ARG A 29 2.75 -3.82 15.80
C ARG A 29 3.43 -4.49 14.59
N THR A 30 3.08 -4.07 13.38
CA THR A 30 3.59 -4.56 12.12
C THR A 30 4.70 -3.63 11.66
N ASN A 31 5.94 -4.13 11.65
CA ASN A 31 7.05 -3.43 11.01
C ASN A 31 6.66 -3.11 9.55
N VAL A 32 6.83 -1.87 9.10
CA VAL A 32 6.54 -1.44 7.71
C VAL A 32 7.26 -2.30 6.68
N TYR A 33 8.45 -2.82 6.99
CA TYR A 33 9.15 -3.77 6.12
C TYR A 33 8.41 -5.12 5.97
N ASN A 34 7.61 -5.53 6.96
CA ASN A 34 6.75 -6.71 6.83
C ASN A 34 5.54 -6.43 5.94
N ILE A 35 5.05 -5.19 5.87
CA ILE A 35 3.98 -4.79 4.94
C ILE A 35 4.47 -5.03 3.50
N PHE A 36 5.69 -4.61 3.17
CA PHE A 36 6.24 -4.72 1.82
C PHE A 36 6.47 -6.16 1.35
N LYS A 37 6.67 -7.09 2.29
CA LYS A 37 6.86 -8.52 1.99
C LYS A 37 5.55 -9.27 1.75
N ARG A 38 4.40 -8.72 2.19
CA ARG A 38 3.11 -9.40 2.11
C ARG A 38 2.50 -9.25 0.71
N LYS A 39 2.11 -10.39 0.12
CA LYS A 39 1.42 -10.41 -1.19
C LYS A 39 0.06 -9.72 -1.17
N SER A 40 -0.64 -9.81 -0.04
CA SER A 40 -1.94 -9.19 0.24
C SER A 40 -1.90 -8.46 1.59
N LEU A 41 -2.75 -7.45 1.74
CA LEU A 41 -2.89 -6.69 2.99
C LEU A 41 -4.35 -6.72 3.43
N ASP A 42 -4.57 -6.63 4.74
CA ASP A 42 -5.90 -6.39 5.29
C ASP A 42 -6.47 -5.07 4.73
N ALA A 43 -7.77 -5.04 4.42
CA ALA A 43 -8.40 -3.91 3.78
C ALA A 43 -8.30 -2.62 4.61
N ARG A 44 -8.34 -2.68 5.95
CA ARG A 44 -8.19 -1.48 6.79
C ARG A 44 -6.76 -0.95 6.75
N LEU A 45 -5.77 -1.83 6.73
CA LEU A 45 -4.37 -1.43 6.59
C LEU A 45 -4.12 -0.80 5.21
N LEU A 46 -4.61 -1.42 4.15
CA LEU A 46 -4.47 -0.88 2.79
C LEU A 46 -5.17 0.48 2.66
N MET A 47 -6.37 0.63 3.21
CA MET A 47 -7.10 1.91 3.23
C MET A 47 -6.33 3.01 3.96
N ARG A 48 -5.76 2.72 5.13
CA ARG A 48 -4.92 3.72 5.84
C ARG A 48 -3.72 4.13 5.01
N ILE A 49 -3.04 3.16 4.38
CA ILE A 49 -1.90 3.42 3.50
C ILE A 49 -2.33 4.23 2.27
N SER A 50 -3.47 3.92 1.66
CA SER A 50 -4.05 4.69 0.55
C SER A 50 -4.23 6.16 0.92
N VAL A 51 -4.79 6.44 2.10
CA VAL A 51 -4.98 7.83 2.56
C VAL A 51 -3.64 8.51 2.84
N ILE A 52 -2.71 7.83 3.53
CA ILE A 52 -1.38 8.40 3.87
C ILE A 52 -0.54 8.72 2.61
N LEU A 53 -0.67 7.88 1.58
CA LEU A 53 0.05 8.04 0.32
C LEU A 53 -0.77 8.79 -0.74
N GLU A 54 -2.00 9.19 -0.43
CA GLU A 54 -2.94 9.82 -1.38
C GLU A 54 -3.04 9.03 -2.71
N HIS A 55 -3.05 7.70 -2.60
CA HIS A 55 -3.02 6.78 -3.74
C HIS A 55 -4.09 5.70 -3.62
N ASP A 56 -4.94 5.58 -4.64
CA ASP A 56 -6.06 4.64 -4.65
C ASP A 56 -5.62 3.24 -5.12
N PHE A 57 -5.02 2.50 -4.19
CA PHE A 57 -4.66 1.10 -4.38
C PHE A 57 -5.87 0.18 -4.65
N PHE A 58 -7.07 0.56 -4.20
CA PHE A 58 -8.27 -0.27 -4.42
C PHE A 58 -8.75 -0.18 -5.86
N LYS A 59 -8.67 1.00 -6.47
CA LYS A 59 -8.96 1.17 -7.89
C LYS A 59 -8.09 0.27 -8.76
N GLU A 60 -6.78 0.23 -8.51
CA GLU A 60 -5.88 -0.64 -9.28
C GLU A 60 -6.19 -2.13 -9.09
N LEU A 61 -6.45 -2.56 -7.85
CA LEU A 61 -6.87 -3.93 -7.57
C LEU A 61 -8.19 -4.27 -8.28
N SER A 62 -9.13 -3.33 -8.32
CA SER A 62 -10.40 -3.49 -9.01
C SER A 62 -10.22 -3.58 -10.51
N GLU A 63 -9.36 -2.74 -11.11
CA GLU A 63 -9.07 -2.75 -12.55
C GLU A 63 -8.33 -4.03 -12.97
N GLU A 64 -7.44 -4.56 -12.12
CA GLU A 64 -6.79 -5.86 -12.34
C GLU A 64 -7.79 -7.02 -12.28
N THR A 65 -8.73 -6.99 -11.33
CA THR A 65 -9.69 -8.10 -11.09
C THR A 65 -10.87 -8.06 -12.06
N PHE A 66 -11.32 -6.85 -12.40
CA PHE A 66 -12.46 -6.60 -13.29
C PHE A 66 -11.99 -5.72 -14.46
N PRO A 67 -11.16 -6.27 -15.36
CA PRO A 67 -10.72 -5.52 -16.52
C PRO A 67 -11.94 -5.09 -17.33
N LYS A 68 -12.04 -3.78 -17.59
CA LYS A 68 -13.11 -3.27 -18.46
C LYS A 68 -12.90 -3.89 -19.83
N SER A 69 -13.87 -4.69 -20.30
CA SER A 69 -13.93 -5.15 -21.68
C SER A 69 -13.83 -3.93 -22.60
N LYS A 70 -12.81 -3.94 -23.46
CA LYS A 70 -12.49 -2.85 -24.38
C LYS A 70 -13.52 -2.74 -25.48
#